data_AF-A0A2V8FRY2-F1
#
_entry.id   AF-A0A2V8FRY2-F1
#
_cell.length_a   1.000
_cell.length_b   1.000
_cell.length_c   1.000
_cell.angle_alpha   90.00
_cell.angle_beta   90.00
_cell.angle_gamma   90.00
#
_symmetry.space_group_name_H-M   'P 1'
#
loop_
_entity.id
_entity.type
_entity.pdbx_description
1 polymer ?
#
loop_
_entity_poly.entity_id
_entity_poly.type
_entity_poly.pdbx_seq_one_letter_code
_entity_poly.pdbx_strand_id
1 'polypeptide(L)'
;MTSRSTFSILHFAFVMATVSLVAVAQDQPQRPTFRTEANYVRVDAYPTANGVPVGDLRQDEFEVLEDGTPQKIEQFEHIEIRANTMVSERRDPNTVAESRALLQDPRARVFVLFLDIGHVNQANSRIISGPLVNALDNLIGPDDLVGVMTPDMSAADVTFARKTMSIRSVLERNWWGENDLEVVKDPIEQKYCSCYPPEPSDPASTCSPFARELIARRREKMTLDALQDLVRFLRIAREERKAILAITQGWRLFRPNTNL
;
A
#
# COMPACT_ATOMS: atom_id res chain seq x y z
N MET A 1 -37.47 78.26 -79.65
CA MET A 1 -38.36 77.33 -78.93
C MET A 1 -37.85 77.21 -77.49
N THR A 2 -38.57 77.86 -76.56
CA THR A 2 -38.72 77.64 -75.09
C THR A 2 -37.74 76.69 -74.36
N SER A 3 -37.13 76.93 -73.19
CA SER A 3 -37.20 77.98 -72.14
C SER A 3 -36.09 77.69 -71.07
N ARG A 4 -35.35 78.73 -70.62
CA ARG A 4 -34.83 79.08 -69.25
C ARG A 4 -34.52 77.95 -68.21
N SER A 5 -33.52 77.97 -67.31
CA SER A 5 -32.52 78.93 -66.82
C SER A 5 -31.59 78.27 -65.75
N THR A 6 -30.40 78.86 -65.55
CA THR A 6 -29.64 79.09 -64.29
C THR A 6 -28.86 77.97 -63.56
N PHE A 7 -27.54 78.23 -63.48
CA PHE A 7 -26.54 77.71 -62.54
C PHE A 7 -26.76 78.23 -61.10
N SER A 8 -26.40 77.42 -60.10
CA SER A 8 -25.89 77.92 -58.81
C SER A 8 -24.97 76.88 -58.15
N ILE A 9 -23.89 77.38 -57.55
CA ILE A 9 -22.67 76.69 -57.08
C ILE A 9 -22.85 76.17 -55.65
N LEU A 10 -22.25 75.02 -55.31
CA LEU A 10 -21.83 74.75 -53.93
C LEU A 10 -20.49 73.99 -53.90
N HIS A 11 -19.53 74.57 -53.18
CA HIS A 11 -18.17 74.03 -52.97
C HIS A 11 -18.20 72.76 -52.13
N PHE A 12 -17.49 71.72 -52.58
CA PHE A 12 -17.28 70.47 -51.85
C PHE A 12 -16.03 70.59 -50.97
N ALA A 13 -16.20 70.56 -49.65
CA ALA A 13 -15.11 70.49 -48.69
C ALA A 13 -14.65 69.03 -48.52
N PHE A 14 -13.34 68.81 -48.65
CA PHE A 14 -12.67 67.52 -48.54
C PHE A 14 -12.43 67.21 -47.04
N VAL A 15 -13.10 66.19 -46.50
CA VAL A 15 -12.90 65.70 -45.13
C VAL A 15 -11.99 64.46 -45.17
N MET A 16 -10.79 64.59 -44.62
CA MET A 16 -9.86 63.48 -44.37
C MET A 16 -10.41 62.61 -43.23
N ALA A 17 -10.68 61.33 -43.52
CA ALA A 17 -11.08 60.34 -42.53
C ALA A 17 -9.84 59.75 -41.83
N THR A 18 -9.64 60.08 -40.56
CA THR A 18 -8.68 59.46 -39.65
C THR A 18 -9.21 58.10 -39.19
N VAL A 19 -8.51 57.01 -39.52
CA VAL A 19 -8.80 55.66 -39.02
C VAL A 19 -8.15 55.48 -37.65
N SER A 20 -8.95 55.50 -36.59
CA SER A 20 -8.50 55.16 -35.24
C SER A 20 -8.52 53.65 -35.04
N LEU A 21 -7.37 53.03 -34.75
CA LEU A 21 -7.29 51.65 -34.26
C LEU A 21 -7.93 51.59 -32.87
N VAL A 22 -9.04 50.87 -32.73
CA VAL A 22 -9.60 50.49 -31.44
C VAL A 22 -8.96 49.17 -31.01
N ALA A 23 -8.13 49.21 -29.97
CA ALA A 23 -7.66 48.00 -29.30
C ALA A 23 -8.83 47.39 -28.51
N VAL A 24 -9.32 46.24 -28.97
CA VAL A 24 -10.30 45.45 -28.20
C VAL A 24 -9.54 44.73 -27.10
N ALA A 25 -9.65 45.21 -25.86
CA ALA A 25 -9.23 44.45 -24.69
C ALA A 25 -10.10 43.19 -24.60
N GLN A 26 -9.52 42.02 -24.91
CA GLN A 26 -10.18 40.75 -24.61
C GLN A 26 -10.15 40.54 -23.09
N ASP A 27 -11.31 40.69 -22.47
CA ASP A 27 -11.55 40.26 -21.10
C ASP A 27 -11.46 38.73 -21.08
N GLN A 28 -10.30 38.19 -20.71
CA GLN A 28 -10.17 36.75 -20.46
C GLN A 28 -10.98 36.45 -19.19
N PRO A 29 -11.96 35.54 -19.22
CA PRO A 29 -12.65 35.15 -18.00
C PRO A 29 -11.61 34.58 -17.04
N GLN A 30 -11.39 35.27 -15.91
CA GLN A 30 -10.58 34.74 -14.83
C GLN A 30 -11.20 33.41 -14.39
N ARG A 31 -10.56 32.31 -14.81
CA ARG A 31 -10.93 30.97 -14.35
C ARG A 31 -10.85 30.98 -12.83
N PRO A 32 -11.92 30.64 -12.09
CA PRO A 32 -11.85 30.55 -10.65
C PRO A 32 -10.80 29.49 -10.29
N THR A 33 -9.64 29.91 -9.81
CA THR A 33 -8.67 28.96 -9.25
C THR A 33 -9.21 28.58 -7.88
N PHE A 34 -9.93 27.46 -7.82
CA PHE A 34 -10.26 26.81 -6.57
C PHE A 34 -8.92 26.45 -5.90
N ARG A 35 -8.49 27.26 -4.92
CA ARG A 35 -7.30 27.01 -4.10
C ARG A 35 -7.78 26.59 -2.73
N THR A 36 -8.14 25.33 -2.59
CA THR A 36 -8.34 24.72 -1.28
C THR A 36 -7.89 23.27 -1.33
N GLU A 37 -6.58 23.07 -1.48
CA GLU A 37 -5.95 21.87 -0.94
C GLU A 37 -5.36 22.27 0.40
N ALA A 38 -6.10 22.00 1.48
CA ALA A 38 -5.51 21.99 2.81
C ALA A 38 -4.82 20.62 2.94
N ASN A 39 -3.49 20.59 2.80
CA ASN A 39 -2.70 19.40 3.03
C ASN A 39 -2.57 19.21 4.55
N TYR A 40 -3.43 18.36 5.11
CA TYR A 40 -3.32 17.96 6.51
C TYR A 40 -2.33 16.81 6.63
N VAL A 41 -1.28 16.99 7.43
CA VAL A 41 -0.33 15.94 7.79
C VAL A 41 -0.62 15.52 9.23
N ARG A 42 -0.90 14.23 9.44
CA ARG A 42 -1.11 13.66 10.77
C ARG A 42 0.21 13.08 11.27
N VAL A 43 0.53 13.37 12.53
CA VAL A 43 1.78 12.98 13.19
C VAL A 43 1.42 12.15 14.42
N ASP A 44 1.86 10.90 14.47
CA ASP A 44 1.72 10.04 15.64
C ASP A 44 2.89 10.29 16.62
N ALA A 45 2.58 10.51 17.90
CA ALA A 45 3.56 10.61 18.97
C ALA A 45 3.34 9.52 20.02
N TYR A 46 4.44 8.94 20.51
CA TYR A 46 4.44 7.94 21.60
C TYR A 46 5.29 8.47 22.76
N PRO A 47 4.76 9.38 23.58
CA PRO A 47 5.52 10.08 24.60
C PRO A 47 5.92 9.12 25.72
N THR A 48 7.21 9.10 26.07
CA THR A 48 7.72 8.31 27.19
C THR A 48 8.66 9.13 28.05
N ALA A 49 8.51 9.04 29.38
CA ALA A 49 9.43 9.59 30.36
C ALA A 49 10.01 8.44 31.19
N ASN A 50 11.34 8.30 31.21
CA ASN A 50 12.03 7.20 31.92
C ASN A 50 11.53 5.80 31.53
N GLY A 51 11.16 5.61 30.26
CA GLY A 51 10.61 4.35 29.74
C GLY A 51 9.14 4.08 30.10
N VAL A 52 8.47 5.01 30.78
CA VAL A 52 7.04 4.92 31.11
C VAL A 52 6.24 5.81 30.14
N PRO A 53 5.16 5.30 29.52
CA PRO A 53 4.29 6.13 28.69
C PRO A 53 3.68 7.30 29.48
N VAL A 54 3.71 8.50 28.90
CA VAL A 54 3.06 9.69 29.44
C VAL A 54 1.72 9.86 28.71
N GLY A 55 0.61 9.71 29.43
CA GLY A 55 -0.74 9.64 28.86
C GLY A 55 -1.62 10.87 29.08
N ASP A 56 -1.10 11.94 29.68
CA ASP A 56 -1.87 13.12 30.05
C ASP A 56 -1.40 14.41 29.33
N LEU A 57 -0.55 14.28 28.31
CA LEU A 57 -0.11 15.40 27.50
C LEU A 57 -1.28 16.02 26.73
N ARG A 58 -1.37 17.35 26.80
CA ARG A 58 -2.35 18.17 26.10
C ARG A 58 -1.77 18.71 24.79
N GLN A 59 -2.64 19.16 23.89
CA GLN A 59 -2.24 19.74 22.60
C GLN A 59 -1.24 20.89 22.72
N ASP A 60 -1.36 21.74 23.75
CA ASP A 60 -0.47 22.88 24.01
C ASP A 60 0.92 22.46 24.50
N GLU A 61 1.13 21.18 24.78
CA GLU A 61 2.39 20.58 25.20
C GLU A 61 3.14 19.91 24.03
N PHE A 62 2.64 20.06 22.79
CA PHE A 62 3.28 19.61 21.55
C PHE A 62 3.71 20.79 20.68
N GLU A 63 4.94 20.73 20.16
CA GLU A 63 5.43 21.58 19.08
C GLU A 63 5.71 20.69 17.86
N VAL A 64 5.04 20.98 16.74
CA VAL A 64 5.30 20.31 15.46
C VAL A 64 6.04 21.30 14.56
N LEU A 65 7.21 20.92 14.09
CA LEU A 65 8.04 21.73 13.18
C LEU A 65 8.14 21.05 11.82
N GLU A 66 8.02 21.83 10.75
CA GLU A 66 8.42 21.43 9.40
C GLU A 66 9.63 22.28 9.01
N ASP A 67 10.78 21.63 8.81
CA ASP A 67 12.05 22.30 8.52
C ASP A 67 12.38 23.45 9.50
N GLY A 68 12.06 23.26 10.79
CA GLY A 68 12.27 24.25 11.84
C GLY A 68 11.21 25.35 11.92
N THR A 69 10.19 25.33 11.06
CA THR A 69 9.06 26.26 11.10
C THR A 69 7.88 25.64 11.87
N PRO A 70 7.34 26.30 12.91
CA PRO A 70 6.19 25.79 13.65
C PRO A 70 4.94 25.64 12.79
N GLN A 71 4.32 24.47 12.90
CA GLN A 71 3.08 24.11 12.22
C GLN A 71 1.91 24.12 13.22
N LYS A 72 0.77 24.62 12.77
CA LYS A 72 -0.44 24.66 13.59
C LYS A 72 -1.06 23.27 13.68
N ILE A 73 -1.29 22.79 14.89
CA ILE A 73 -2.04 21.56 15.15
C ILE A 73 -3.54 21.90 15.05
N GLU A 74 -4.21 21.42 13.99
CA GLU A 74 -5.64 21.68 13.74
C GLU A 74 -6.55 20.69 14.47
N GLN A 75 -6.11 19.45 14.64
CA GLN A 75 -6.82 18.39 15.36
C GLN A 75 -5.87 17.65 16.30
N PHE A 76 -6.34 17.34 17.50
CA PHE A 76 -5.61 16.59 18.50
C PHE A 76 -6.52 15.50 19.06
N GLU A 77 -6.04 14.26 19.05
CA GLU A 77 -6.76 13.12 19.59
C GLU A 77 -5.84 12.31 20.51
N HIS A 78 -6.26 12.13 21.77
CA HIS A 78 -5.57 11.25 22.70
C HIS A 78 -6.11 9.82 22.55
N ILE A 79 -5.23 8.89 22.20
CA ILE A 79 -5.55 7.46 22.02
C ILE A 79 -5.01 6.65 23.20
N GLU A 80 -5.90 6.32 24.15
CA GLU A 80 -5.60 5.34 25.19
C GLU A 80 -5.72 3.92 24.64
N ILE A 81 -4.60 3.21 24.53
CA ILE A 81 -4.59 1.78 24.22
C ILE A 81 -4.99 1.03 25.51
N ARG A 82 -6.27 0.70 25.66
CA ARG A 82 -6.74 -0.07 26.81
C ARG A 82 -6.14 -1.47 26.80
N ALA A 83 -5.41 -1.81 27.86
CA ALA A 83 -5.03 -3.20 28.12
C ALA A 83 -6.29 -4.01 28.44
N ASN A 84 -6.65 -4.90 27.52
CA ASN A 84 -7.47 -6.09 27.74
C ASN A 84 -8.92 -5.82 28.22
N THR A 85 -9.83 -5.59 27.28
CA THR A 85 -11.28 -5.83 27.49
C THR A 85 -11.68 -7.12 26.80
N MET A 86 -12.37 -7.99 27.56
CA MET A 86 -12.81 -9.36 27.28
C MET A 86 -12.96 -9.72 25.79
N VAL A 87 -12.22 -10.75 25.35
CA VAL A 87 -12.20 -11.30 23.97
C VAL A 87 -13.55 -11.91 23.56
N SER A 88 -14.47 -12.16 24.50
CA SER A 88 -15.61 -13.09 24.33
C SER A 88 -16.78 -12.62 23.48
N GLU A 89 -16.83 -11.38 22.99
CA GLU A 89 -17.93 -10.89 22.13
C GLU A 89 -17.50 -10.49 20.71
N ARG A 90 -16.22 -10.67 20.36
CA ARG A 90 -15.70 -10.17 19.08
C ARG A 90 -15.87 -11.21 17.97
N ARG A 91 -16.79 -10.94 17.04
CA ARG A 91 -17.04 -11.75 15.85
C ARG A 91 -16.00 -11.42 14.77
N ASP A 92 -15.29 -12.43 14.28
CA ASP A 92 -14.46 -12.28 13.08
C ASP A 92 -15.34 -11.92 11.86
N PRO A 93 -14.87 -11.06 10.95
CA PRO A 93 -15.62 -10.72 9.75
C PRO A 93 -15.85 -11.99 8.92
N ASN A 94 -17.08 -12.17 8.46
CA ASN A 94 -17.48 -13.34 7.68
C ASN A 94 -17.62 -12.99 6.20
N THR A 95 -17.40 -11.73 5.84
CA THR A 95 -17.42 -11.23 4.47
C THR A 95 -16.26 -10.27 4.21
N VAL A 96 -15.88 -10.15 2.94
CA VAL A 96 -14.88 -9.16 2.49
C VAL A 96 -15.36 -7.74 2.82
N ALA A 97 -16.65 -7.45 2.70
CA ALA A 97 -17.20 -6.12 3.00
C ALA A 97 -17.03 -5.75 4.49
N GLU A 98 -17.34 -6.67 5.41
CA GLU A 98 -17.13 -6.48 6.85
C GLU A 98 -15.64 -6.26 7.16
N SER A 99 -14.77 -7.05 6.54
CA SER A 99 -13.32 -6.89 6.69
C SER A 99 -12.82 -5.53 6.19
N ARG A 100 -13.36 -5.04 5.07
CA ARG A 100 -13.04 -3.72 4.51
C ARG A 100 -13.55 -2.58 5.39
N ALA A 101 -14.72 -2.72 6.00
CA ALA A 101 -15.24 -1.74 6.95
C ALA A 101 -14.32 -1.63 8.18
N LEU A 102 -13.79 -2.75 8.70
CA LEU A 102 -12.83 -2.74 9.80
C LEU A 102 -11.55 -1.97 9.43
N LEU A 103 -11.04 -2.11 8.21
CA LEU A 103 -9.84 -1.38 7.77
C LEU A 103 -10.01 0.15 7.81
N GLN A 104 -11.24 0.65 7.70
CA GLN A 104 -11.55 2.08 7.76
C GLN A 104 -11.56 2.63 9.20
N ASP A 105 -11.46 1.77 10.23
CA ASP A 105 -11.36 2.23 11.61
C ASP A 105 -9.98 2.89 11.86
N PRO A 106 -9.92 4.22 12.11
CA PRO A 106 -8.65 4.90 12.33
C PRO A 106 -7.98 4.49 13.65
N ARG A 107 -8.72 3.92 14.60
CA ARG A 107 -8.22 3.50 15.92
C ARG A 107 -7.46 2.18 15.88
N ALA A 108 -7.74 1.31 14.92
CA ALA A 108 -7.04 0.04 14.77
C ALA A 108 -5.70 0.24 14.05
N ARG A 109 -4.63 -0.46 14.49
CA ARG A 109 -3.43 -0.65 13.64
C ARG A 109 -3.67 -1.85 12.73
N VAL A 110 -3.09 -1.84 11.55
CA VAL A 110 -3.23 -2.92 10.55
C VAL A 110 -1.90 -3.61 10.35
N PHE A 111 -1.87 -4.91 10.63
CA PHE A 111 -0.73 -5.78 10.39
C PHE A 111 -1.07 -6.76 9.26
N VAL A 112 -0.13 -6.96 8.34
CA VAL A 112 -0.18 -8.08 7.40
C VAL A 112 0.99 -8.99 7.67
N LEU A 113 0.70 -10.22 8.07
CA LEU A 113 1.68 -11.28 8.17
C LEU A 113 1.88 -11.88 6.77
N PHE A 114 3.00 -11.55 6.14
CA PHE A 114 3.35 -12.05 4.82
C PHE A 114 4.22 -13.30 4.99
N LEU A 115 3.66 -14.47 4.69
CA LEU A 115 4.31 -15.77 4.84
C LEU A 115 4.96 -16.17 3.52
N ASP A 116 6.29 -16.07 3.43
CA ASP A 116 7.03 -16.35 2.21
C ASP A 116 7.25 -17.85 1.99
N ILE A 117 6.17 -18.53 1.57
CA ILE A 117 6.13 -20.00 1.44
C ILE A 117 7.27 -20.56 0.58
N GLY A 118 7.62 -19.86 -0.51
CA GLY A 118 8.64 -20.31 -1.46
C GLY A 118 10.08 -20.17 -0.97
N HIS A 119 10.33 -19.40 0.09
CA HIS A 119 11.69 -19.10 0.61
C HIS A 119 11.85 -19.47 2.08
N VAL A 120 10.88 -20.18 2.66
CA VAL A 120 10.99 -20.75 4.00
C VAL A 120 10.94 -22.27 3.88
N ASN A 121 11.85 -22.95 4.56
CA ASN A 121 11.86 -24.39 4.65
C ASN A 121 10.93 -24.89 5.76
N GLN A 122 10.50 -26.15 5.67
CA GLN A 122 9.50 -26.70 6.57
C GLN A 122 10.00 -26.75 8.02
N ALA A 123 11.27 -27.11 8.23
CA ALA A 123 11.85 -27.17 9.58
C ALA A 123 11.91 -25.81 10.27
N ASN A 124 12.30 -24.75 9.55
CA ASN A 124 12.41 -23.41 10.13
C ASN A 124 11.06 -22.77 10.33
N SER A 125 10.08 -22.99 9.44
CA SER A 125 8.70 -22.57 9.71
C SER A 125 8.17 -23.19 11.00
N ARG A 126 8.39 -24.49 11.24
CA ARG A 126 8.07 -25.16 12.52
C ARG A 126 8.72 -24.51 13.73
N ILE A 127 10.04 -24.33 13.67
CA ILE A 127 10.84 -23.83 14.79
C ILE A 127 10.44 -22.39 15.14
N ILE A 128 10.19 -21.55 14.13
CA ILE A 128 9.89 -20.13 14.34
C ILE A 128 8.43 -19.89 14.71
N SER A 129 7.49 -20.80 14.41
CA SER A 129 6.06 -20.61 14.68
C SER A 129 5.77 -20.22 16.14
N GLY A 130 6.30 -20.95 17.12
CA GLY A 130 6.05 -20.68 18.54
C GLY A 130 6.58 -19.30 18.98
N PRO A 131 7.87 -18.99 18.76
CA PRO A 131 8.43 -17.67 19.04
C PRO A 131 7.71 -16.53 18.30
N LEU A 132 7.32 -16.75 17.03
CA LEU A 132 6.58 -15.76 16.25
C LEU A 132 5.21 -15.49 16.87
N VAL A 133 4.45 -16.52 17.24
CA VAL A 133 3.16 -16.35 17.92
C VAL A 133 3.33 -15.57 19.23
N ASN A 134 4.33 -15.88 20.04
CA ASN A 134 4.60 -15.13 21.27
C ASN A 134 4.97 -13.66 21.00
N ALA A 135 5.73 -13.39 19.95
CA ALA A 135 6.09 -12.03 19.55
C ALA A 135 4.84 -11.25 19.08
N LEU A 136 4.01 -11.86 18.22
CA LEU A 136 2.74 -11.29 17.77
C LEU A 136 1.79 -11.08 18.95
N ASP A 137 1.81 -11.97 19.95
CA ASP A 137 0.98 -11.85 21.14
C ASP A 137 1.31 -10.62 21.98
N ASN A 138 2.57 -10.19 21.98
CA ASN A 138 3.01 -8.98 22.68
C ASN A 138 2.95 -7.71 21.81
N LEU A 139 3.13 -7.85 20.50
CA LEU A 139 3.17 -6.72 19.56
C LEU A 139 1.78 -6.23 19.17
N ILE A 140 0.85 -7.17 18.96
CA ILE A 140 -0.48 -6.91 18.41
C ILE A 140 -1.48 -6.83 19.56
N GLY A 141 -2.12 -5.67 19.68
CA GLY A 141 -3.15 -5.37 20.65
C GLY A 141 -4.52 -5.96 20.28
N PRO A 142 -5.48 -5.96 21.20
CA PRO A 142 -6.81 -6.56 21.00
C PRO A 142 -7.68 -5.84 19.95
N ASP A 143 -7.39 -4.57 19.67
CA ASP A 143 -8.10 -3.76 18.67
C ASP A 143 -7.38 -3.69 17.32
N ASP A 144 -6.18 -4.27 17.21
CA ASP A 144 -5.45 -4.31 15.96
C ASP A 144 -6.04 -5.34 15.01
N LEU A 145 -5.95 -5.03 13.72
CA LEU A 145 -6.34 -5.91 12.63
C LEU A 145 -5.12 -6.65 12.10
N VAL A 146 -5.31 -7.92 11.81
CA VAL A 146 -4.30 -8.79 11.23
C VAL A 146 -4.90 -9.45 9.99
N GLY A 147 -4.15 -9.38 8.89
CA GLY A 147 -4.35 -10.21 7.71
C GLY A 147 -3.16 -11.17 7.54
N VAL A 148 -3.42 -12.34 6.97
CA VAL A 148 -2.36 -13.26 6.53
C VAL A 148 -2.36 -13.29 5.01
N MET A 149 -1.18 -13.22 4.41
CA MET A 149 -0.99 -13.27 2.96
C MET A 149 0.19 -14.17 2.61
N THR A 150 0.06 -14.94 1.53
CA THR A 150 1.15 -15.68 0.89
C THR A 150 1.38 -15.15 -0.53
N PRO A 151 2.56 -15.39 -1.16
CA PRO A 151 2.88 -14.87 -2.50
C PRO A 151 1.92 -15.25 -3.64
N ASP A 152 1.17 -16.34 -3.48
CA ASP A 152 0.18 -16.85 -4.43
C ASP A 152 -1.21 -16.20 -4.27
N MET A 153 -1.42 -15.41 -3.21
CA MET A 153 -2.66 -14.68 -2.97
C MET A 153 -2.65 -13.29 -3.62
N SER A 154 -3.82 -12.81 -4.01
CA SER A 154 -4.01 -11.38 -4.29
C SER A 154 -4.12 -10.59 -2.99
N ALA A 155 -3.52 -9.40 -2.94
CA ALA A 155 -3.68 -8.49 -1.80
C ALA A 155 -5.16 -8.12 -1.56
N ALA A 156 -5.99 -8.14 -2.62
CA ALA A 156 -7.42 -7.89 -2.52
C ALA A 156 -8.18 -9.02 -1.79
N ASP A 157 -7.62 -10.23 -1.71
CA ASP A 157 -8.26 -11.38 -1.06
C ASP A 157 -7.90 -11.50 0.42
N VAL A 158 -7.00 -10.62 0.91
CA VAL A 158 -6.62 -10.59 2.32
C VAL A 158 -7.81 -10.16 3.16
N THR A 159 -8.23 -11.08 4.04
CA THR A 159 -9.23 -10.85 5.08
C THR A 159 -8.52 -10.39 6.35
N PHE A 160 -8.85 -9.17 6.77
CA PHE A 160 -8.42 -8.57 8.01
C PHE A 160 -9.43 -8.87 9.10
N ALA A 161 -8.97 -9.42 10.20
CA ALA A 161 -9.75 -9.68 11.40
C ALA A 161 -9.02 -9.15 12.63
N ARG A 162 -9.71 -8.99 13.75
CA ARG A 162 -9.05 -8.66 15.02
C ARG A 162 -8.22 -9.87 15.47
N LYS A 163 -7.23 -9.64 16.32
CA LYS A 163 -6.38 -10.72 16.86
C LYS A 163 -7.23 -11.79 17.58
N THR A 164 -7.49 -12.91 16.90
CA THR A 164 -8.16 -14.10 17.44
C THR A 164 -7.24 -15.31 17.46
N MET A 165 -7.71 -16.43 18.01
CA MET A 165 -7.00 -17.72 18.01
C MET A 165 -6.70 -18.26 16.59
N SER A 166 -7.28 -17.65 15.55
CA SER A 166 -7.11 -18.03 14.15
C SER A 166 -5.67 -17.92 13.66
N ILE A 167 -4.94 -16.85 14.02
CA ILE A 167 -3.54 -16.63 13.60
C ILE A 167 -2.62 -17.70 14.20
N ARG A 168 -2.84 -18.04 15.47
CA ARG A 168 -2.12 -19.13 16.14
C ARG A 168 -2.35 -20.45 15.40
N SER A 169 -3.58 -20.75 15.01
CA SER A 169 -3.90 -21.94 14.23
C SER A 169 -3.19 -21.95 12.87
N VAL A 170 -3.12 -20.82 12.17
CA VAL A 170 -2.41 -20.70 10.89
C VAL A 170 -0.92 -21.00 11.08
N LEU A 171 -0.28 -20.42 12.09
CA LEU A 171 1.17 -20.56 12.29
C LEU A 171 1.57 -21.91 12.90
N GLU A 172 0.79 -22.46 13.83
CA GLU A 172 1.19 -23.66 14.58
C GLU A 172 0.71 -24.97 13.94
N ARG A 173 -0.42 -24.97 13.22
CA ARG A 173 -0.97 -26.19 12.60
C ARG A 173 -0.51 -26.40 11.16
N ASN A 174 -0.34 -25.31 10.42
CA ASN A 174 -0.04 -25.33 9.00
C ASN A 174 1.31 -24.64 8.74
N TRP A 175 2.40 -25.35 8.99
CA TRP A 175 3.74 -24.84 8.69
C TRP A 175 3.86 -24.53 7.20
N TRP A 176 4.08 -23.26 6.90
CA TRP A 176 3.90 -22.70 5.56
C TRP A 176 5.11 -22.89 4.64
N GLY A 177 6.24 -23.38 5.15
CA GLY A 177 7.47 -23.48 4.37
C GLY A 177 7.38 -24.54 3.26
N GLU A 178 7.64 -24.11 2.02
CA GLU A 178 7.60 -24.93 0.81
C GLU A 178 8.93 -24.96 0.03
N ASN A 179 9.97 -24.29 0.54
CA ASN A 179 11.24 -24.16 -0.18
C ASN A 179 11.98 -25.50 -0.36
N ASP A 180 11.86 -26.41 0.61
CA ASP A 180 12.52 -27.72 0.65
C ASP A 180 11.57 -28.88 0.35
N LEU A 181 10.36 -28.62 -0.17
CA LEU A 181 9.45 -29.68 -0.58
C LEU A 181 9.94 -30.34 -1.88
N GLU A 182 10.13 -31.65 -1.83
CA GLU A 182 10.45 -32.46 -3.01
C GLU A 182 9.30 -32.49 -4.03
N VAL A 183 8.07 -32.39 -3.54
CA VAL A 183 6.86 -32.37 -4.37
C VAL A 183 6.59 -30.96 -4.86
N VAL A 184 6.78 -30.76 -6.16
CA VAL A 184 6.42 -29.52 -6.85
C VAL A 184 4.91 -29.45 -7.04
N LYS A 185 4.24 -28.54 -6.33
CA LYS A 185 2.78 -28.42 -6.34
C LYS A 185 2.25 -27.50 -7.45
N ASP A 186 2.97 -26.41 -7.74
CA ASP A 186 2.55 -25.41 -8.72
C ASP A 186 2.59 -25.99 -10.15
N PRO A 187 1.50 -25.90 -10.95
CA PRO A 187 1.45 -26.48 -12.29
C PRO A 187 2.48 -25.90 -13.28
N ILE A 188 2.87 -24.63 -13.10
CA ILE A 188 3.89 -23.99 -13.94
C ILE A 188 5.27 -24.51 -13.55
N GLU A 189 5.55 -24.65 -12.25
CA GLU A 189 6.79 -25.27 -11.78
C GLU A 189 6.89 -26.75 -12.21
N GLN A 190 5.79 -27.51 -12.17
CA GLN A 190 5.73 -28.87 -12.70
C GLN A 190 6.06 -28.91 -14.19
N LYS A 191 5.59 -27.92 -14.96
CA LYS A 191 5.93 -27.78 -16.37
C LYS A 191 7.42 -27.51 -16.59
N TYR A 192 8.07 -26.74 -15.72
CA TYR A 192 9.53 -26.58 -15.80
C TYR A 192 10.25 -27.91 -15.60
N CYS A 193 9.83 -28.71 -14.62
CA CYS A 193 10.45 -30.01 -14.36
C CYS A 193 10.19 -31.02 -15.49
N SER A 194 9.02 -30.98 -16.14
CA SER A 194 8.73 -31.85 -17.29
C SER A 194 9.47 -31.44 -18.56
N CYS A 195 9.67 -30.13 -18.78
CA CYS A 195 10.47 -29.63 -19.89
C CYS A 195 11.98 -29.87 -19.70
N TYR A 196 12.46 -29.85 -18.45
CA TYR A 196 13.86 -30.05 -18.10
C TYR A 196 14.00 -31.14 -17.03
N PRO A 197 13.88 -32.42 -17.43
CA PRO A 197 13.86 -33.55 -16.51
C PRO A 197 15.21 -33.75 -15.80
N PRO A 198 15.24 -34.53 -14.70
CA PRO A 198 16.46 -34.82 -13.94
C PRO A 198 17.60 -35.37 -14.80
N GLU A 199 18.83 -35.07 -14.40
CA GLU A 199 20.02 -35.60 -15.09
C GLU A 199 20.20 -37.09 -14.75
N PRO A 200 20.75 -37.91 -15.68
CA PRO A 200 20.99 -39.34 -15.42
C PRO A 200 21.88 -39.62 -14.20
N SER A 201 22.75 -38.67 -13.84
CA SER A 201 23.62 -38.72 -12.67
C SER A 201 22.91 -38.51 -11.34
N ASP A 202 21.69 -37.97 -11.34
CA ASP A 202 20.88 -37.74 -10.15
C ASP A 202 19.40 -38.08 -10.43
N PRO A 203 19.07 -39.38 -10.58
CA PRO A 203 17.71 -39.82 -10.90
C PRO A 203 16.74 -39.65 -9.72
N ALA A 204 17.23 -39.35 -8.52
CA ALA A 204 16.41 -39.13 -7.33
C ALA A 204 15.83 -37.71 -7.28
N SER A 205 16.43 -36.75 -7.99
CA SER A 205 15.90 -35.39 -8.10
C SER A 205 14.57 -35.35 -8.87
N THR A 206 13.65 -34.48 -8.45
CA THR A 206 12.40 -34.22 -9.18
C THR A 206 12.62 -33.40 -10.45
N CYS A 207 13.65 -32.54 -10.47
CA CYS A 207 13.89 -31.57 -11.53
C CYS A 207 15.39 -31.39 -11.80
N SER A 208 15.77 -31.07 -13.04
CA SER A 208 17.14 -30.67 -13.37
C SER A 208 17.63 -29.46 -12.56
N PRO A 209 18.96 -29.25 -12.41
CA PRO A 209 19.51 -28.01 -11.86
C PRO A 209 18.98 -26.74 -12.56
N PHE A 210 18.80 -26.82 -13.87
CA PHE A 210 18.27 -25.73 -14.68
C PHE A 210 16.82 -25.38 -14.32
N ALA A 211 15.92 -26.38 -14.26
CA ALA A 211 14.54 -26.16 -13.80
C ALA A 211 14.49 -25.59 -12.39
N ARG A 212 15.36 -26.07 -11.47
CA ARG A 212 15.42 -25.54 -10.10
C ARG A 212 15.79 -24.05 -10.06
N GLU A 213 16.71 -23.59 -10.90
CA GLU A 213 17.02 -22.15 -10.98
C GLU A 213 15.84 -21.35 -11.54
N LEU A 214 15.13 -21.84 -12.57
CA LEU A 214 13.93 -21.19 -13.10
C LEU A 214 12.82 -21.09 -12.04
N ILE A 215 12.60 -22.16 -11.27
CA ILE A 215 11.65 -22.19 -10.15
C ILE A 215 12.05 -21.16 -9.09
N ALA A 216 13.30 -21.15 -8.65
CA ALA A 216 13.78 -20.20 -7.64
C ALA A 216 13.60 -18.74 -8.08
N ARG A 217 13.93 -18.43 -9.35
CA ARG A 217 13.72 -17.09 -9.93
C ARG A 217 12.24 -16.72 -10.02
N ARG A 218 11.39 -17.67 -10.40
CA ARG A 218 9.94 -17.48 -10.45
C ARG A 218 9.39 -17.16 -9.07
N ARG A 219 9.75 -17.95 -8.04
CA ARG A 219 9.31 -17.74 -6.66
C ARG A 219 9.74 -16.38 -6.13
N GLU A 220 11.00 -15.99 -6.37
CA GLU A 220 11.50 -14.66 -5.99
C GLU A 220 10.68 -13.53 -6.65
N LYS A 221 10.44 -13.64 -7.96
CA LYS A 221 9.60 -12.67 -8.67
C LYS A 221 8.18 -12.61 -8.10
N MET A 222 7.54 -13.76 -7.86
CA MET A 222 6.19 -13.81 -7.29
C MET A 222 6.13 -13.14 -5.93
N THR A 223 7.09 -13.42 -5.04
CA THR A 223 7.16 -12.79 -3.72
C THR A 223 7.31 -11.27 -3.81
N LEU A 224 8.22 -10.78 -4.64
CA LEU A 224 8.47 -9.34 -4.77
C LEU A 224 7.28 -8.61 -5.43
N ASP A 225 6.67 -9.21 -6.46
CA ASP A 225 5.47 -8.68 -7.10
C ASP A 225 4.31 -8.63 -6.09
N ALA A 226 4.09 -9.71 -5.32
CA ALA A 226 3.03 -9.78 -4.31
C ALA A 226 3.23 -8.77 -3.18
N LEU A 227 4.46 -8.58 -2.70
CA LEU A 227 4.77 -7.52 -1.72
C LEU A 227 4.51 -6.13 -2.30
N GLN A 228 4.89 -5.89 -3.55
CA GLN A 228 4.63 -4.62 -4.21
C GLN A 228 3.12 -4.34 -4.35
N ASP A 229 2.35 -5.35 -4.74
CA ASP A 229 0.89 -5.26 -4.82
C ASP A 229 0.24 -5.06 -3.45
N LEU A 230 0.74 -5.73 -2.42
CA LEU A 230 0.30 -5.53 -1.05
C LEU A 230 0.55 -4.08 -0.58
N VAL A 231 1.73 -3.53 -0.86
CA VAL A 231 2.04 -2.12 -0.54
C VAL A 231 1.09 -1.17 -1.27
N ARG A 232 0.83 -1.40 -2.57
CA ARG A 232 -0.13 -0.59 -3.35
C ARG A 232 -1.55 -0.69 -2.80
N PHE A 233 -1.99 -1.90 -2.46
CA PHE A 233 -3.29 -2.14 -1.86
C PHE A 233 -3.44 -1.41 -0.52
N LEU A 234 -2.46 -1.59 0.37
CA LEU A 234 -2.45 -0.96 1.69
C LEU A 234 -2.35 0.56 1.63
N ARG A 235 -1.72 1.13 0.60
CA ARG A 235 -1.72 2.58 0.36
C ARG A 235 -3.13 3.11 0.12
N ILE A 236 -3.96 2.40 -0.63
CA ILE A 236 -5.33 2.80 -0.95
C ILE A 236 -6.27 2.50 0.22
N ALA A 237 -6.05 1.39 0.92
CA ALA A 237 -6.96 0.92 1.96
C ALA A 237 -7.08 1.87 3.15
N ARG A 238 -5.98 2.51 3.56
CA ARG A 238 -5.91 3.56 4.59
C ARG A 238 -4.54 4.23 4.53
N GLU A 239 -4.35 5.42 5.08
CA GLU A 239 -3.05 6.11 5.01
C GLU A 239 -2.03 5.58 6.02
N GLU A 240 -2.42 5.41 7.29
CA GLU A 240 -1.47 5.28 8.40
C GLU A 240 -1.67 4.03 9.26
N ARG A 241 -0.70 3.80 10.17
CA ARG A 241 -0.70 2.72 11.18
C ARG A 241 -0.82 1.32 10.54
N LYS A 242 -0.02 1.10 9.50
CA LYS A 242 0.08 -0.16 8.77
C LYS A 242 1.49 -0.73 8.88
N ALA A 243 1.60 -2.04 9.04
CA ALA A 243 2.88 -2.74 9.00
C ALA A 243 2.75 -4.06 8.24
N ILE A 244 3.78 -4.40 7.46
CA ILE A 244 3.93 -5.72 6.84
C ILE A 244 5.04 -6.44 7.59
N LEU A 245 4.73 -7.61 8.14
CA LEU A 245 5.66 -8.52 8.80
C LEU A 245 5.99 -9.63 7.80
N ALA A 246 7.09 -9.47 7.05
CA ALA A 246 7.53 -10.47 6.09
C ALA A 246 8.35 -11.56 6.80
N ILE A 247 7.88 -12.80 6.74
CA ILE A 247 8.55 -13.96 7.34
C ILE A 247 9.20 -14.78 6.23
N THR A 248 10.51 -14.64 6.11
CA THR A 248 11.31 -15.21 5.02
C THR A 248 12.71 -15.61 5.51
N GLN A 249 13.38 -16.55 4.82
CA GLN A 249 14.82 -16.80 5.02
C GLN A 249 15.70 -15.93 4.11
N GLY A 250 15.08 -15.02 3.35
CA GLY A 250 15.75 -14.07 2.49
C GLY A 250 15.66 -14.44 1.02
N TRP A 251 16.03 -13.46 0.18
CA TRP A 251 16.01 -13.55 -1.27
C TRP A 251 17.42 -13.46 -1.83
N ARG A 252 17.66 -14.14 -2.95
CA ARG A 252 18.98 -14.15 -3.59
C ARG A 252 19.21 -12.88 -4.42
N LEU A 253 18.13 -12.23 -4.85
CA LEU A 253 18.10 -11.08 -5.75
C LEU A 253 18.81 -11.42 -7.07
N PHE A 254 18.22 -12.37 -7.80
CA PHE A 254 18.79 -12.90 -9.03
C PHE A 254 19.06 -11.78 -10.04
N ARG A 255 20.23 -11.87 -10.67
CA ARG A 255 20.63 -10.98 -11.78
C ARG A 255 20.31 -11.61 -13.13
N PRO A 256 20.26 -10.81 -14.22
CA PRO A 256 20.18 -11.36 -15.56
C PRO A 256 21.24 -12.44 -15.78
N ASN A 257 20.83 -13.58 -16.32
CA ASN A 257 21.70 -14.69 -16.69
C ASN A 257 21.34 -15.07 -18.13
N THR A 258 22.29 -14.90 -19.05
CA THR A 258 22.08 -15.15 -20.49
C THR A 258 22.19 -16.63 -20.86
N ASN A 259 22.52 -17.49 -19.90
CA ASN A 259 22.63 -18.93 -20.09
C ASN A 259 21.36 -19.68 -19.63
N LEU A 260 20.27 -18.94 -19.36
CA LEU A 260 18.93 -19.44 -19.04
C LEU A 260 17.96 -19.20 -20.20
#